data_AF-A0A3M2L8P8-F1
#
_entry.id   AF-A0A3M2L8P8-F1
#
_cell.length_a   1.000
_cell.length_b   1.000
_cell.length_c   1.000
_cell.angle_alpha   90.00
_cell.angle_beta   90.00
_cell.angle_gamma   90.00
#
_symmetry.space_group_name_H-M   'P 1'
#
loop_
_entity.id
_entity.type
_entity.pdbx_description
1 polymer ?
#
loop_
_entity_poly.entity_id
_entity_poly.type
_entity_poly.pdbx_seq_one_letter_code
_entity_poly.pdbx_strand_id
1 'polypeptide(L)'
;MPWLTPVTATGPHWRMVHRGRLAHCQREWACQVCGEPAPPRALLAVDADGRCLTSAPMHPRCAKQATAACSHLSASALLLRAVTRDQIVVSGDLHPDLGETEQWRVPPAQPGLVPPWPDPHSLEERR
;
A
#
# COMPACT_ATOMS: atom_id res chain seq x y z
N MET A 1 11.51 -2.48 -16.20
CA MET A 1 11.59 -3.92 -15.89
C MET A 1 10.21 -4.36 -15.38
N PRO A 2 9.53 -5.36 -15.99
CA PRO A 2 8.16 -5.69 -15.60
C PRO A 2 8.06 -6.21 -14.15
N TRP A 3 6.89 -5.96 -13.54
CA TRP A 3 6.52 -6.45 -12.21
C TRP A 3 6.18 -7.94 -12.29
N LEU A 4 6.97 -8.78 -11.63
CA LEU A 4 6.70 -10.22 -11.54
C LEU A 4 6.26 -10.52 -10.11
N THR A 5 4.97 -10.86 -9.97
CA THR A 5 4.40 -11.34 -8.72
C THR A 5 4.24 -12.84 -8.81
N PRO A 6 4.77 -13.63 -7.87
CA PRO A 6 4.58 -15.06 -7.88
C PRO A 6 3.09 -15.37 -7.73
N VAL A 7 2.59 -16.22 -8.64
CA VAL A 7 1.23 -16.74 -8.62
C VAL A 7 1.29 -18.16 -8.09
N THR A 8 0.55 -18.42 -7.02
CA THR A 8 0.38 -19.76 -6.44
C THR A 8 -0.94 -20.37 -6.90
N ALA A 9 -1.25 -21.60 -6.47
CA ALA A 9 -2.55 -22.22 -6.70
C ALA A 9 -3.74 -21.38 -6.17
N THR A 10 -3.51 -20.44 -5.24
CA THR A 10 -4.54 -19.55 -4.67
C THR A 10 -4.49 -18.13 -5.23
N GLY A 11 -3.72 -17.88 -6.29
CA GLY A 11 -3.57 -16.55 -6.91
C GLY A 11 -2.23 -15.85 -6.59
N PRO A 12 -2.09 -14.57 -7.01
CA PRO A 12 -0.87 -13.79 -6.78
C PRO A 12 -0.61 -13.50 -5.29
N HIS A 13 0.63 -13.77 -4.86
CA HIS A 13 1.10 -13.49 -3.51
C HIS A 13 2.01 -12.25 -3.53
N TRP A 14 1.40 -11.07 -3.43
CA TRP A 14 2.12 -9.79 -3.47
C TRP A 14 3.16 -9.60 -2.35
N ARG A 15 2.98 -10.27 -1.20
CA ARG A 15 3.97 -10.28 -0.11
C ARG A 15 5.30 -10.96 -0.50
N MET A 16 5.29 -11.80 -1.54
CA MET A 16 6.47 -12.46 -2.06
C MET A 16 7.13 -11.69 -3.23
N VAL A 17 6.64 -10.49 -3.56
CA VAL A 17 7.36 -9.58 -4.46
C VAL A 17 8.77 -9.37 -3.92
N HIS A 18 9.76 -9.37 -4.83
CA HIS A 18 11.18 -9.22 -4.51
C HIS A 18 11.37 -8.12 -3.46
N ARG A 19 11.84 -8.48 -2.25
CA ARG A 19 11.77 -7.58 -1.10
C ARG A 19 12.51 -6.26 -1.30
N GLY A 20 13.61 -6.26 -2.07
CA GLY A 20 14.31 -5.02 -2.47
C GLY A 20 13.46 -4.06 -3.31
N ARG A 21 12.49 -4.56 -4.08
CA ARG A 21 11.54 -3.71 -4.83
C ARG A 21 10.47 -3.12 -3.94
N LEU A 22 10.00 -3.87 -2.94
CA LEU A 22 9.08 -3.34 -1.94
C LEU A 22 9.76 -2.24 -1.13
N ALA A 23 11.00 -2.48 -0.70
CA ALA A 23 11.81 -1.46 -0.03
C ALA A 23 12.02 -0.22 -0.92
N HIS A 24 12.24 -0.39 -2.23
CA HIS A 24 12.29 0.73 -3.17
C HIS A 24 10.96 1.49 -3.23
N CYS A 25 9.83 0.78 -3.38
CA CYS A 25 8.51 1.44 -3.43
C CYS A 25 8.17 2.16 -2.13
N GLN A 26 8.57 1.60 -1.00
CA GLN A 26 8.43 2.21 0.31
C GLN A 26 9.26 3.48 0.42
N ARG A 27 10.52 3.44 -0.06
CA ARG A 27 11.40 4.61 -0.10
C ARG A 27 10.83 5.72 -0.98
N GLU A 28 10.52 5.40 -2.22
CA GLU A 28 10.13 6.38 -3.26
C GLU A 28 8.64 6.77 -3.24
N TRP A 29 7.84 6.22 -2.32
CA TRP A 29 6.39 6.37 -2.33
C TRP A 29 5.78 5.90 -3.68
N ALA A 30 6.20 4.74 -4.15
CA ALA A 30 5.68 4.12 -5.36
C ALA A 30 4.67 3.01 -5.02
N CYS A 31 3.76 2.74 -5.96
CA CYS A 31 2.75 1.73 -5.79
C CYS A 31 3.36 0.32 -5.77
N GLN A 32 3.10 -0.47 -4.73
CA GLN A 32 3.65 -1.82 -4.61
C GLN A 32 3.13 -2.82 -5.66
N VAL A 33 2.09 -2.46 -6.42
CA VAL A 33 1.46 -3.34 -7.41
C VAL A 33 2.01 -3.07 -8.81
N CYS A 34 2.08 -1.80 -9.21
CA CYS A 34 2.52 -1.41 -10.56
C CYS A 34 3.87 -0.70 -10.61
N GLY A 35 4.41 -0.28 -9.46
CA GLY A 35 5.70 0.43 -9.32
C GLY A 35 5.74 1.87 -9.76
N GLU A 36 4.65 2.40 -10.29
CA GLU A 36 4.57 3.80 -10.64
C GLU A 36 4.43 4.67 -9.38
N PRO A 37 4.87 5.94 -9.41
CA PRO A 37 4.68 6.87 -8.31
C PRO A 37 3.25 6.85 -7.78
N ALA A 38 3.10 6.69 -6.47
CA ALA A 38 1.79 6.75 -5.84
C ALA A 38 1.36 8.22 -5.66
N PRO A 39 0.05 8.52 -5.70
CA PRO A 39 -0.47 9.83 -5.37
C PRO A 39 -0.12 10.20 -3.92
N PRO A 40 -0.07 11.50 -3.56
CA PRO A 40 0.20 11.94 -2.19
C PRO A 40 -0.71 11.30 -1.15
N ARG A 41 -1.96 10.99 -1.53
CA ARG A 41 -2.90 10.19 -0.74
C ARG A 41 -3.15 8.85 -1.42
N ALA A 42 -2.68 7.78 -0.81
CA ALA A 42 -2.73 6.43 -1.37
C ALA A 42 -3.33 5.42 -0.38
N LEU A 43 -3.56 4.19 -0.82
CA LEU A 43 -4.17 3.15 0.02
C LEU A 43 -3.11 2.23 0.61
N LEU A 44 -3.26 1.92 1.90
CA LEU A 44 -2.57 0.82 2.58
C LEU A 44 -3.60 -0.19 3.09
N ALA A 45 -3.26 -1.48 3.09
CA ALA A 45 -4.07 -2.47 3.81
C ALA A 45 -3.59 -2.50 5.26
N VAL A 46 -4.51 -2.29 6.18
CA VAL A 46 -4.25 -2.12 7.61
C VAL A 46 -5.12 -3.09 8.40
N ASP A 47 -4.56 -3.73 9.42
CA ASP A 47 -5.34 -4.55 10.34
C ASP A 47 -6.05 -3.71 11.42
N ALA A 48 -6.80 -4.39 12.29
CA ALA A 48 -7.56 -3.75 13.37
C ALA A 48 -6.68 -2.98 14.38
N ASP A 49 -5.40 -3.37 14.51
CA ASP A 49 -4.42 -2.73 15.42
C ASP A 49 -3.64 -1.58 14.75
N GLY A 50 -4.02 -1.23 13.51
CA GLY A 50 -3.38 -0.16 12.75
C GLY A 50 -2.07 -0.57 12.08
N ARG A 51 -1.69 -1.85 12.08
CA ARG A 51 -0.47 -2.31 11.41
C ARG A 51 -0.72 -2.46 9.91
N CYS A 52 0.19 -1.90 9.11
CA CYS A 52 0.16 -2.06 7.67
C CYS A 52 0.64 -3.47 7.29
N LEU A 53 -0.18 -4.20 6.53
CA LEU A 53 0.22 -5.47 5.93
C LEU A 53 0.88 -5.30 4.56
N THR A 54 0.70 -4.13 3.96
CA THR A 54 1.38 -3.72 2.74
C THR A 54 2.64 -2.93 3.09
N SER A 55 3.76 -3.29 2.49
CA SER A 55 5.05 -2.60 2.73
C SER A 55 5.18 -1.27 1.97
N ALA A 56 4.26 -0.98 1.04
CA ALA A 56 4.26 0.25 0.23
C ALA A 56 2.82 0.63 -0.18
N PRO A 57 2.58 1.90 -0.57
CA PRO A 57 1.25 2.37 -0.95
C PRO A 57 0.69 1.66 -2.18
N MET A 58 -0.62 1.81 -2.41
CA MET A 58 -1.30 1.37 -3.62
C MET A 58 -2.15 2.50 -4.21
N HIS A 59 -2.19 2.60 -5.54
CA HIS A 59 -3.27 3.33 -6.21
C HIS A 59 -4.63 2.69 -5.90
N PRO A 60 -5.74 3.45 -5.92
CA PRO A 60 -7.08 2.89 -5.71
C PRO A 60 -7.43 1.74 -6.65
N ARG A 61 -7.13 1.91 -7.95
CA ARG A 61 -7.33 0.87 -8.96
C ARG A 61 -6.48 -0.37 -8.67
N CYS A 62 -5.21 -0.17 -8.32
CA CYS A 62 -4.30 -1.26 -7.98
C CYS A 62 -4.73 -1.99 -6.72
N ALA A 63 -5.21 -1.28 -5.70
CA ALA A 63 -5.73 -1.89 -4.47
C ALA A 63 -6.96 -2.75 -4.76
N LYS A 64 -7.91 -2.26 -5.58
CA LYS A 64 -9.09 -3.03 -6.00
C LYS A 64 -8.70 -4.32 -6.74
N GLN A 65 -7.70 -4.25 -7.62
CA GLN A 65 -7.19 -5.44 -8.31
C GLN A 65 -6.48 -6.39 -7.36
N ALA A 66 -5.65 -5.86 -6.45
CA ALA A 66 -4.89 -6.65 -5.49
C ALA A 66 -5.81 -7.37 -4.49
N THR A 67 -6.86 -6.72 -3.98
CA THR A 67 -7.83 -7.36 -3.08
C THR A 67 -8.71 -8.38 -3.78
N ALA A 68 -9.03 -8.19 -5.06
CA ALA A 68 -9.78 -9.18 -5.83
C ALA A 68 -8.96 -10.46 -6.11
N ALA A 69 -7.63 -10.33 -6.23
CA ALA A 69 -6.76 -11.44 -6.63
C ALA A 69 -5.99 -12.09 -5.48
N CYS A 70 -5.76 -11.40 -4.37
CA CYS A 70 -4.94 -11.88 -3.27
C CYS A 70 -5.79 -12.22 -2.05
N SER A 71 -5.88 -13.52 -1.73
CA SER A 71 -6.65 -14.03 -0.60
C SER A 71 -6.23 -13.43 0.75
N HIS A 72 -4.94 -13.07 0.89
CA HIS A 72 -4.44 -12.44 2.11
C HIS A 72 -4.97 -11.00 2.26
N LEU A 73 -5.06 -10.25 1.15
CA LEU A 73 -5.60 -8.88 1.16
C LEU A 73 -7.13 -8.86 1.14
N SER A 74 -7.78 -9.93 0.70
CA SER A 74 -9.24 -10.09 0.73
C SER A 74 -9.77 -10.54 2.10
N ALA A 75 -8.91 -10.72 3.10
CA ALA A 75 -9.33 -11.15 4.43
C ALA A 75 -10.22 -10.06 5.08
N SER A 76 -11.35 -10.48 5.66
CA SER A 76 -12.40 -9.59 6.19
C SER A 76 -11.96 -8.68 7.34
N ALA A 77 -10.85 -9.00 8.01
CA ALA A 77 -10.29 -8.20 9.10
C ALA A 77 -9.42 -7.02 8.62
N LEU A 78 -9.23 -6.85 7.30
CA LEU A 78 -8.38 -5.81 6.74
C LEU A 78 -9.18 -4.63 6.23
N LEU A 79 -8.67 -3.43 6.50
CA LEU A 79 -9.21 -2.18 6.03
C LEU A 79 -8.25 -1.54 5.03
N LEU A 80 -8.76 -1.16 3.86
CA LEU A 80 -8.02 -0.26 2.97
C LEU A 80 -8.15 1.16 3.49
N ARG A 81 -7.05 1.72 4.01
CA ARG A 81 -7.02 3.08 4.55
C ARG A 81 -6.30 4.03 3.60
N ALA A 82 -6.98 5.13 3.34
CA ALA A 82 -6.46 6.30 2.67
C ALA A 82 -5.51 7.07 3.58
N VAL A 83 -4.23 7.16 3.20
CA VAL A 83 -3.21 7.84 4.00
C VAL A 83 -2.29 8.69 3.16
N THR A 84 -1.75 9.74 3.77
CA THR A 84 -0.53 10.42 3.32
C THR A 84 0.69 9.84 4.03
N ARG A 85 1.90 10.13 3.52
CA ARG A 85 3.14 9.65 4.13
C ARG A 85 3.30 10.11 5.58
N ASP A 86 2.89 11.35 5.89
CA ASP A 86 3.00 11.93 7.23
C ASP A 86 2.06 11.28 8.27
N GLN A 87 1.07 10.51 7.81
CA GLN A 87 0.14 9.80 8.70
C GLN A 87 0.66 8.42 9.11
N ILE A 88 1.86 8.04 8.65
CA ILE A 88 2.45 6.72 8.89
C ILE A 88 3.53 6.85 9.97
N VAL A 89 3.37 6.05 11.02
CA VAL A 89 4.43 5.81 12.00
C VAL A 89 5.32 4.70 11.48
N VAL A 90 6.61 4.97 11.44
CA VAL A 90 7.63 4.08 10.88
C VAL A 90 8.47 3.50 12.02
N SER A 91 8.84 2.21 11.89
CA SER A 91 9.75 1.54 12.81
C SER A 91 10.60 0.50 12.08
N GLY A 92 11.80 0.23 12.60
CA GLY A 92 12.78 -0.63 11.94
C GLY A 92 13.53 0.08 10.80
N ASP A 93 14.46 -0.64 10.19
CA ASP A 93 15.35 -0.09 9.16
C ASP A 93 14.86 -0.41 7.75
N LEU A 94 15.15 0.50 6.81
CA LEU A 94 14.94 0.31 5.38
C LEU A 94 16.27 -0.04 4.71
N HIS A 95 16.43 -1.28 4.24
CA HIS A 95 17.65 -1.69 3.55
C HIS A 95 17.31 -2.36 2.22
N PRO A 96 17.15 -1.58 1.12
CA PRO A 96 16.73 -2.12 -0.17
C PRO A 96 17.65 -3.22 -0.72
N ASP A 97 18.95 -3.09 -0.49
CA ASP A 97 19.95 -4.07 -0.95
C ASP A 97 19.86 -5.41 -0.21
N LEU A 98 19.32 -5.40 1.02
CA LEU A 98 19.05 -6.61 1.80
C LEU A 98 17.59 -7.06 1.67
N GLY A 99 16.76 -6.28 0.96
CA GLY A 99 15.33 -6.51 0.87
C GLY A 99 14.62 -6.35 2.22
N GLU A 100 15.09 -5.41 3.04
CA GLU A 100 14.44 -5.07 4.31
C GLU A 100 13.56 -3.84 4.11
N THR A 101 12.32 -3.97 4.59
CA THR A 101 11.27 -2.95 4.57
C THR A 101 11.02 -2.48 6.00
N GLU A 102 10.82 -1.18 6.21
CA GLU A 102 10.37 -0.69 7.52
C GLU A 102 8.97 -1.22 7.81
N GLN A 103 8.63 -1.28 9.08
CA GLN A 103 7.30 -1.62 9.54
C GLN A 103 6.48 -0.34 9.69
N TRP A 104 5.37 -0.29 8.98
CA TRP A 104 4.45 0.84 8.98
C TRP A 104 3.24 0.58 9.87
N ARG A 105 2.84 1.62 10.61
CA ARG A 105 1.58 1.67 11.36
C ARG A 105 0.84 2.95 11.00
N VAL A 106 -0.47 2.86 10.85
CA VAL A 106 -1.36 4.00 10.71
C VAL A 106 -2.17 4.10 12.01
N PRO A 107 -1.92 5.12 12.85
CA PRO A 107 -2.71 5.35 14.05
C PRO A 107 -4.21 5.39 13.73
N PRO A 108 -5.08 5.03 14.69
CA PRO A 108 -6.52 5.23 14.51
C PRO A 108 -6.77 6.69 14.12
N ALA A 109 -7.70 6.90 13.18
CA ALA A 109 -8.04 8.25 12.74
C ALA A 109 -8.44 9.06 13.98
N GLN A 110 -7.73 10.15 14.27
CA GLN A 110 -8.20 11.08 15.29
C GLN A 110 -9.58 11.59 14.83
N PRO A 111 -10.61 11.53 15.69
CA PRO A 111 -11.92 12.05 15.34
C PRO A 111 -11.78 13.52 14.90
N GLY A 112 -12.11 13.82 13.63
CA GLY A 112 -12.08 15.17 13.06
C GLY A 112 -11.18 15.40 11.84
N LEU A 113 -10.32 14.44 11.46
CA LEU A 113 -9.30 14.63 10.40
C LEU A 113 -9.46 13.73 9.16
N VAL A 114 -10.68 13.27 8.86
CA VAL A 114 -10.96 12.52 7.62
C VAL A 114 -11.74 13.42 6.66
N PRO A 115 -11.09 14.23 5.81
CA PRO A 115 -11.76 14.71 4.62
C PRO A 115 -12.14 13.50 3.77
N PRO A 116 -13.34 13.48 3.17
CA PRO A 116 -13.76 12.40 2.29
C PRO A 116 -12.69 12.13 1.24
N TRP A 117 -12.59 10.88 0.80
CA TRP A 117 -11.79 10.54 -0.37
C TRP A 117 -12.26 11.46 -1.51
N PRO A 118 -11.37 12.25 -2.16
CA PRO A 118 -11.80 13.05 -3.29
C PRO A 118 -12.34 12.08 -4.33
N ASP A 119 -13.53 12.37 -4.85
CA ASP A 119 -14.14 11.59 -5.91
C ASP A 119 -13.07 11.36 -7.00
N PRO A 120 -12.83 10.12 -7.46
CA PRO A 120 -11.87 9.85 -8.52
C PRO A 120 -12.08 10.73 -9.77
N HIS A 121 -13.28 11.29 -9.97
CA HIS A 121 -13.57 12.24 -11.04
C HIS A 121 -13.10 13.70 -10.77
N SER A 122 -12.77 14.06 -9.53
CA SER A 122 -12.34 15.42 -9.16
C SER A 122 -10.87 15.75 -9.51
N LEU A 123 -10.08 14.77 -9.94
CA LEU A 123 -8.68 14.98 -10.33
C LEU A 123 -8.49 15.29 -11.82
N GLU A 124 -9.55 15.18 -12.64
CA GLU A 124 -9.49 15.44 -14.08
C GLU A 124 -9.83 16.90 -14.47
N GLU A 125 -10.36 17.72 -13.54
CA GLU A 125 -10.83 19.09 -13.84
C GLU A 125 -9.79 20.21 -13.61
N ARG A 126 -8.51 19.89 -13.44
CA ARG A 126 -7.44 20.90 -13.37
C ARG A 126 -6.37 20.62 -14.42
N ARG A 127 -6.71 20.88 -15.69
CA ARG A 127 -5.77 21.12 -16.79
C ARG A 127 -6.16 22.40 -17.51
#